data_AF-A0A6N7PWT5-F1
#
_entry.id   AF-A0A6N7PWT5-F1
#
_cell.length_a   1.000
_cell.length_b   1.000
_cell.length_c   1.000
_cell.angle_alpha   90.00
_cell.angle_beta   90.00
_cell.angle_gamma   90.00
#
_symmetry.space_group_name_H-M   'P 1'
#
loop_
_entity.id
_entity.type
_entity.pdbx_description
1 polymer ?
#
loop_
_entity_poly.entity_id
_entity_poly.type
_entity_poly.pdbx_seq_one_letter_code
_entity_poly.pdbx_strand_id
1 'polypeptide(L)'
;MTPRRPADLDGEPSAPDERVVAARQALLEGVGAEIAASFPGITRLGGQVVAALYLADSPRSMDELSMELGRSKSNIFANLRGLEAAGIIERRRESGARHDSYTLRGKYPDVIIGAYLARLRRVVQDKRALSRRALGLLGDAQGDEASALRKRLDDLSRKYDLFAELMDRYVPNTDGPVDLERLIALVPEPVLRALTTAVKAAFSVADTLGAARDEAARRNHRKR
;
A
#
# COMPACT_ATOMS: atom_id res chain seq x y z
N MET A 1 44.46 38.33 42.66
CA MET A 1 44.87 37.53 41.48
C MET A 1 44.70 36.07 41.88
N THR A 2 43.50 35.55 41.68
CA THR A 2 43.04 34.24 42.17
C THR A 2 42.90 33.36 40.94
N PRO A 3 43.44 32.13 40.90
CA PRO A 3 43.51 31.38 39.66
C PRO A 3 42.12 30.88 39.26
N ARG A 4 41.80 31.07 37.97
CA ARG A 4 40.61 30.53 37.29
C ARG A 4 40.60 29.00 37.40
N ARG A 5 39.41 28.48 37.72
CA ARG A 5 39.00 27.07 37.65
C ARG A 5 39.26 26.52 36.24
N PRO A 6 39.87 25.33 36.05
CA PRO A 6 39.95 24.73 34.73
C PRO A 6 38.55 24.31 34.29
N ALA A 7 38.29 24.53 33.00
CA ALA A 7 37.03 24.28 32.32
C ALA A 7 36.67 22.80 32.34
N ASP A 8 35.40 22.51 32.64
CA ASP A 8 34.75 21.24 32.36
C ASP A 8 34.85 20.97 30.85
N LEU A 9 35.74 20.05 30.48
CA LEU A 9 35.74 19.37 29.19
C LEU A 9 35.36 17.92 29.47
N ASP A 10 34.57 17.37 28.55
CA ASP A 10 34.17 15.96 28.45
C ASP A 10 32.84 15.60 29.15
N GLY A 11 31.75 16.20 28.66
CA GLY A 11 30.46 15.54 28.74
C GLY A 11 30.44 14.37 27.76
N GLU A 12 30.63 13.14 28.25
CA GLU A 12 30.34 11.92 27.48
C GLU A 12 28.95 12.03 26.85
N PRO A 13 28.73 11.58 25.60
CA PRO A 13 27.40 11.54 25.03
C PRO A 13 26.49 10.71 25.94
N SER A 14 25.55 11.39 26.61
CA SER A 14 24.56 10.75 27.48
C SER A 14 23.93 9.58 26.73
N ALA A 15 23.91 8.40 27.36
CA ALA A 15 23.26 7.23 26.81
C ALA A 15 21.83 7.61 26.33
N PRO A 16 21.40 7.13 25.15
CA PRO A 16 20.09 7.48 24.62
C PRO A 16 18.98 7.06 25.59
N ASP A 17 18.03 7.96 25.86
CA ASP A 17 16.89 7.71 26.76
C ASP A 17 16.19 6.41 26.35
N GLU A 18 16.07 5.46 27.27
CA GLU A 18 15.50 4.13 27.04
C GLU A 18 14.09 4.21 26.42
N ARG A 19 13.32 5.25 26.74
CA ARG A 19 11.98 5.46 26.18
C ARG A 19 12.04 5.83 24.71
N VAL A 20 13.06 6.59 24.29
CA VAL A 20 13.28 6.93 22.87
C VAL A 20 13.64 5.68 22.08
N VAL A 21 14.51 4.83 22.63
CA VAL A 21 14.88 3.55 22.02
C VAL A 21 13.65 2.65 21.90
N ALA A 22 12.87 2.51 22.96
CA ALA A 22 11.64 1.71 22.96
C ALA A 22 10.60 2.23 21.95
N ALA A 23 10.41 3.55 21.86
CA ALA A 23 9.48 4.15 20.90
C ALA A 23 9.92 3.91 19.44
N ARG A 24 11.22 4.04 19.14
CA ARG A 24 11.77 3.72 17.81
C ARG A 24 11.55 2.25 17.46
N GLN A 25 11.82 1.35 18.40
CA GLN A 25 11.63 -0.09 18.19
C GLN A 25 10.16 -0.43 17.93
N ALA A 26 9.24 0.14 18.73
CA ALA A 26 7.81 -0.06 18.54
C ALA A 26 7.34 0.39 17.15
N LEU A 27 7.85 1.53 16.64
CA LEU A 27 7.52 1.99 15.29
C LEU A 27 8.07 1.05 14.21
N LEU A 28 9.33 0.63 14.32
CA LEU A 28 9.95 -0.32 13.39
C LEU A 28 9.15 -1.63 13.31
N GLU A 29 8.76 -2.18 14.45
CA GLU A 29 7.98 -3.41 14.52
C GLU A 29 6.56 -3.23 13.97
N GLY A 30 5.88 -2.15 14.35
CA GLY A 30 4.52 -1.85 13.90
C GLY A 30 4.44 -1.67 12.38
N VAL A 31 5.27 -0.79 11.82
CA VAL A 31 5.35 -0.57 10.37
C VAL A 31 5.84 -1.83 9.65
N GLY A 32 6.81 -2.54 10.24
CA GLY A 32 7.27 -3.85 9.77
C GLY A 32 6.14 -4.84 9.55
N ALA A 33 5.27 -5.01 10.55
CA ALA A 33 4.13 -5.90 10.49
C ALA A 33 3.06 -5.42 9.51
N GLU A 34 2.73 -4.13 9.53
CA GLU A 34 1.71 -3.53 8.65
C GLU A 34 2.09 -3.72 7.17
N ILE A 35 3.28 -3.26 6.77
CA ILE A 35 3.73 -3.34 5.37
C ILE A 35 3.78 -4.78 4.88
N ALA A 36 4.25 -5.72 5.71
CA ALA A 36 4.34 -7.12 5.32
C ALA A 36 2.96 -7.78 5.11
N ALA A 37 1.96 -7.40 5.91
CA ALA A 37 0.58 -7.89 5.74
C ALA A 37 -0.07 -7.37 4.45
N SER A 38 0.40 -6.22 4.01
CA SER A 38 -0.25 -5.38 3.04
C SER A 38 0.31 -5.46 1.62
N PHE A 39 1.60 -5.73 1.52
CA PHE A 39 2.32 -5.84 0.26
C PHE A 39 2.91 -7.25 0.14
N PRO A 40 2.21 -8.19 -0.53
CA PRO A 40 2.74 -9.52 -0.78
C PRO A 40 4.10 -9.45 -1.48
N GLY A 41 5.07 -10.17 -0.94
CA GLY A 41 6.46 -10.15 -1.41
C GLY A 41 7.36 -9.15 -0.69
N ILE A 42 6.82 -8.26 0.16
CA ILE A 42 7.60 -7.43 1.07
C ILE A 42 7.61 -8.09 2.44
N THR A 43 8.81 -8.29 3.00
CA THR A 43 8.95 -8.94 4.31
C THR A 43 8.74 -7.95 5.45
N ARG A 44 8.65 -8.45 6.69
CA ARG A 44 8.67 -7.59 7.89
C ARG A 44 9.90 -6.69 7.94
N LEU A 45 11.06 -7.20 7.49
CA LEU A 45 12.27 -6.41 7.39
C LEU A 45 12.13 -5.28 6.36
N GLY A 46 11.41 -5.51 5.25
CA GLY A 46 11.11 -4.46 4.29
C GLY A 46 10.29 -3.32 4.90
N GLY A 47 9.29 -3.63 5.72
CA GLY A 47 8.56 -2.59 6.47
C GLY A 47 9.44 -1.89 7.52
N GLN A 48 10.35 -2.60 8.18
CA GLN A 48 11.33 -1.98 9.08
C GLN A 48 12.27 -1.02 8.34
N VAL A 49 12.68 -1.35 7.11
CA VAL A 49 13.44 -0.42 6.25
C VAL A 49 12.62 0.83 5.93
N VAL A 50 11.32 0.71 5.66
CA VAL A 50 10.43 1.88 5.46
C VAL A 50 10.41 2.77 6.70
N ALA A 51 10.26 2.19 7.89
CA ALA A 51 10.27 2.96 9.14
C ALA A 51 11.64 3.60 9.43
N ALA A 52 12.74 2.90 9.17
CA ALA A 52 14.09 3.47 9.31
C ALA A 52 14.29 4.67 8.38
N LEU A 53 13.87 4.57 7.12
CA LEU A 53 13.94 5.66 6.15
C LEU A 53 12.99 6.82 6.49
N TYR A 54 11.83 6.54 7.09
CA TYR A 54 10.92 7.57 7.59
C TYR A 54 11.53 8.38 8.74
N LEU A 55 12.26 7.72 9.64
CA LEU A 55 12.90 8.34 10.79
C LEU A 55 14.27 8.99 10.47
N ALA A 56 14.76 8.86 9.23
CA ALA A 56 16.04 9.39 8.83
C ALA A 56 15.91 10.82 8.31
N ASP A 57 16.78 11.72 8.78
CA ASP A 57 16.83 13.11 8.30
C ASP A 57 17.39 13.25 6.88
N SER A 58 18.08 12.21 6.39
CA SER A 58 18.71 12.18 5.07
C SER A 58 18.62 10.78 4.44
N PRO A 59 18.81 10.64 3.12
CA PRO A 59 18.91 9.34 2.46
C PRO A 59 19.96 8.44 3.14
N ARG A 60 19.68 7.13 3.20
CA ARG A 60 20.55 6.13 3.83
C ARG A 60 21.12 5.16 2.82
N SER A 61 22.39 4.85 2.95
CA SER A 61 23.03 3.76 2.21
C SER A 61 22.56 2.40 2.71
N MET A 62 22.76 1.37 1.88
CA MET A 62 22.51 -0.02 2.27
C MET A 62 23.33 -0.44 3.51
N ASP A 63 24.55 0.10 3.65
CA ASP A 63 25.44 -0.21 4.76
C ASP A 63 24.92 0.36 6.07
N GLU A 64 24.44 1.60 6.06
CA GLU A 64 23.81 2.22 7.23
C GLU A 64 22.55 1.46 7.64
N LEU A 65 21.67 1.11 6.69
CA LEU A 65 20.46 0.33 6.98
C LEU A 65 20.77 -1.07 7.53
N SER A 66 21.83 -1.71 7.02
CA SER A 66 22.31 -3.00 7.48
C SER A 66 22.80 -2.94 8.94
N MET A 67 23.54 -1.88 9.27
CA MET A 67 24.04 -1.63 10.61
C MET A 67 22.90 -1.25 11.58
N GLU A 68 22.02 -0.33 11.19
CA GLU A 68 20.90 0.15 12.01
C GLU A 68 19.92 -0.98 12.37
N LEU A 69 19.59 -1.85 11.41
CA LEU A 69 18.61 -2.91 11.61
C LEU A 69 19.22 -4.23 12.08
N GLY A 70 20.55 -4.32 12.20
CA GLY A 70 21.24 -5.56 12.60
C GLY A 70 20.97 -6.72 11.65
N ARG A 71 21.03 -6.47 10.33
CA ARG A 71 20.75 -7.45 9.27
C ARG A 71 21.84 -7.45 8.22
N SER A 72 22.03 -8.57 7.52
CA SER A 72 23.04 -8.67 6.46
C SER A 72 22.70 -7.78 5.26
N LYS A 73 23.74 -7.24 4.59
CA LYS A 73 23.60 -6.43 3.37
C LYS A 73 22.78 -7.12 2.29
N SER A 74 22.96 -8.43 2.08
CA SER A 74 22.18 -9.20 1.11
C SER A 74 20.68 -9.23 1.43
N ASN A 75 20.31 -9.29 2.71
CA ASN A 75 18.91 -9.29 3.13
C ASN A 75 18.28 -7.89 3.00
N ILE A 76 19.04 -6.84 3.35
CA ILE A 76 18.63 -5.45 3.10
C ILE A 76 18.45 -5.21 1.60
N PHE A 77 19.40 -5.63 0.76
CA PHE A 77 19.35 -5.49 -0.70
C PHE A 77 18.07 -6.08 -1.31
N ALA A 78 17.71 -7.32 -0.93
CA ALA A 78 16.50 -7.97 -1.42
C ALA A 78 15.24 -7.16 -1.08
N ASN A 79 15.16 -6.61 0.14
CA ASN A 79 14.03 -5.78 0.56
C ASN A 79 14.02 -4.42 -0.13
N LEU A 80 15.18 -3.77 -0.31
CA LEU A 80 15.29 -2.50 -1.06
C LEU A 80 14.80 -2.67 -2.50
N ARG A 81 15.16 -3.76 -3.18
CA ARG A 81 14.68 -4.04 -4.55
C ARG A 81 13.17 -4.22 -4.60
N GLY A 82 12.58 -4.91 -3.63
CA GLY A 82 11.13 -5.07 -3.52
C GLY A 82 10.40 -3.74 -3.27
N LEU A 83 10.94 -2.92 -2.37
CA LEU A 83 10.39 -1.59 -2.04
C LEU A 83 10.51 -0.61 -3.22
N GLU A 84 11.63 -0.63 -3.96
CA GLU A 84 11.85 0.19 -5.16
C GLU A 84 10.86 -0.22 -6.26
N ALA A 85 10.68 -1.53 -6.49
CA ALA A 85 9.71 -2.06 -7.45
C ALA A 85 8.25 -1.74 -7.06
N ALA A 86 7.96 -1.65 -5.77
CA ALA A 86 6.66 -1.20 -5.26
C ALA A 86 6.47 0.32 -5.33
N GLY A 87 7.50 1.09 -5.71
CA GLY A 87 7.48 2.55 -5.73
C GLY A 87 7.40 3.18 -4.33
N ILE A 88 7.82 2.48 -3.30
CA ILE A 88 7.80 3.00 -1.93
C ILE A 88 9.06 3.84 -1.67
N ILE A 89 10.19 3.37 -2.17
CA ILE A 89 11.47 4.05 -2.04
C ILE A 89 12.00 4.45 -3.41
N GLU A 90 12.92 5.40 -3.41
CA GLU A 90 13.76 5.71 -4.56
C GLU A 90 15.23 5.60 -4.18
N ARG A 91 16.03 5.30 -5.20
CA ARG A 91 17.48 5.20 -5.10
C ARG A 91 18.09 6.47 -5.67
N ARG A 92 18.98 7.10 -4.90
CA ARG A 92 19.73 8.29 -5.29
C ARG A 92 21.20 7.96 -5.39
N ARG A 93 21.84 8.47 -6.44
CA ARG A 93 23.29 8.40 -6.60
C ARG A 93 23.84 9.81 -6.59
N GLU A 94 24.49 10.17 -5.49
CA GLU A 94 25.15 11.45 -5.38
C GLU A 94 26.43 11.48 -6.22
N SER A 95 26.71 12.63 -6.84
CA SER A 95 27.92 12.80 -7.66
C SER A 95 29.16 12.60 -6.80
N GLY A 96 30.04 11.67 -7.19
CA GLY A 96 31.24 11.32 -6.44
C GLY A 96 31.02 10.33 -5.28
N ALA A 97 29.79 9.90 -5.01
CA ALA A 97 29.54 8.90 -3.97
C ALA A 97 29.99 7.49 -4.38
N ARG A 98 30.57 6.76 -3.42
CA ARG A 98 31.02 5.37 -3.61
C ARG A 98 29.86 4.37 -3.64
N HIS A 99 28.71 4.72 -3.06
CA HIS A 99 27.56 3.84 -2.91
C HIS A 99 26.24 4.60 -3.16
N ASP A 100 25.21 3.85 -3.56
CA ASP A 100 23.86 4.37 -3.72
C ASP A 100 23.21 4.61 -2.34
N SER A 101 22.40 5.65 -2.22
CA SER A 101 21.57 5.95 -1.05
C SER A 101 20.08 5.81 -1.37
N TYR A 102 19.26 5.63 -0.35
CA TYR A 102 17.83 5.33 -0.48
C TYR A 102 17.02 6.26 0.41
N THR A 103 15.84 6.64 -0.06
CA THR A 103 14.87 7.43 0.71
C THR A 103 13.45 7.06 0.30
N LEU A 104 12.45 7.45 1.10
CA LEU A 104 11.05 7.33 0.69
C LEU A 104 10.81 8.24 -0.52
N ARG A 105 10.04 7.76 -1.49
CA ARG A 105 9.69 8.55 -2.69
C ARG A 105 8.75 9.73 -2.40
N GLY A 106 8.20 9.79 -1.18
CA GLY A 106 7.35 10.88 -0.72
C GLY A 106 7.16 10.84 0.79
N LYS A 107 6.32 11.75 1.29
CA LYS A 107 5.96 11.81 2.70
C LYS A 107 5.29 10.51 3.15
N TYR A 108 5.46 10.17 4.41
CA TYR A 108 4.65 9.15 5.06
C TYR A 108 3.38 9.81 5.63
N PRO A 109 2.18 9.22 5.52
CA PRO A 109 1.86 7.91 4.92
C PRO A 109 1.55 7.96 3.41
N ASP A 110 1.58 9.14 2.79
CA ASP A 110 1.25 9.43 1.38
C ASP A 110 1.85 8.43 0.38
N VAL A 111 3.12 8.10 0.53
CA VAL A 111 3.85 7.17 -0.35
C VAL A 111 3.31 5.74 -0.24
N ILE A 112 2.94 5.31 0.97
CA ILE A 112 2.40 3.97 1.21
C ILE A 112 0.99 3.88 0.63
N ILE A 113 0.16 4.90 0.82
CA ILE A 113 -1.19 4.95 0.25
C ILE A 113 -1.16 5.00 -1.28
N GLY A 114 -0.24 5.77 -1.86
CA GLY A 114 0.01 5.73 -3.31
C GLY A 114 0.37 4.33 -3.81
N ALA A 115 1.29 3.64 -3.12
CA ALA A 115 1.68 2.27 -3.47
C ALA A 115 0.51 1.27 -3.37
N TYR A 116 -0.36 1.40 -2.36
CA TYR A 116 -1.58 0.57 -2.26
C TYR A 116 -2.53 0.78 -3.43
N LEU A 117 -2.78 2.03 -3.82
CA LEU A 117 -3.69 2.35 -4.91
C LEU A 117 -3.14 1.85 -6.26
N ALA A 118 -1.84 2.04 -6.50
CA ALA A 118 -1.16 1.50 -7.68
C ALA A 118 -1.26 -0.04 -7.73
N ARG A 119 -1.03 -0.71 -6.58
CA ARG A 119 -1.20 -2.16 -6.47
C ARG A 119 -2.63 -2.59 -6.74
N LEU A 120 -3.62 -1.92 -6.16
CA LEU A 120 -5.04 -2.25 -6.35
C LEU A 120 -5.40 -2.16 -7.83
N ARG A 121 -4.98 -1.11 -8.54
CA ARG A 121 -5.17 -1.01 -9.99
C ARG A 121 -4.61 -2.20 -10.74
N ARG A 122 -3.37 -2.58 -10.45
CA ARG A 122 -2.73 -3.73 -11.09
C ARG A 122 -3.52 -5.01 -10.86
N VAL A 123 -3.94 -5.27 -9.62
CA VAL A 123 -4.78 -6.44 -9.29
C VAL A 123 -6.07 -6.45 -10.11
N VAL A 124 -6.75 -5.31 -10.25
CA VAL A 124 -7.99 -5.20 -11.02
C VAL A 124 -7.74 -5.49 -12.49
N GLN A 125 -6.70 -4.90 -13.09
CA GLN A 125 -6.36 -5.16 -14.49
C GLN A 125 -5.93 -6.61 -14.73
N ASP A 126 -5.18 -7.22 -13.81
CA ASP A 126 -4.77 -8.62 -13.90
C ASP A 126 -5.98 -9.56 -13.87
N LYS A 127 -6.95 -9.30 -12.97
CA LYS A 127 -8.18 -10.09 -12.88
C LYS A 127 -9.06 -9.92 -14.10
N ARG A 128 -9.20 -8.69 -14.61
CA ARG A 128 -9.89 -8.39 -15.87
C ARG A 128 -9.27 -9.15 -17.05
N ALA A 129 -7.94 -9.11 -17.17
CA ALA A 129 -7.21 -9.83 -18.21
C ALA A 129 -7.37 -11.35 -18.09
N LEU A 130 -7.33 -11.88 -16.86
CA LEU A 130 -7.56 -13.30 -16.60
C LEU A 130 -8.96 -13.74 -17.04
N SER A 131 -10.02 -13.01 -16.66
CA SER A 131 -11.40 -13.31 -17.04
C SER A 131 -11.57 -13.34 -18.57
N ARG A 132 -10.99 -12.37 -19.28
CA ARG A 132 -11.02 -12.33 -20.75
C ARG A 132 -10.27 -13.46 -21.40
N ARG A 133 -9.09 -13.81 -20.90
CA ARG A 133 -8.34 -14.98 -21.38
C ARG A 133 -9.15 -16.26 -21.20
N ALA A 134 -9.78 -16.43 -20.05
CA ALA A 134 -10.63 -17.60 -19.79
C ALA A 134 -11.84 -17.67 -20.75
N LEU A 135 -12.51 -16.54 -21.01
CA LEU A 135 -13.58 -16.47 -22.02
C LEU A 135 -13.07 -16.80 -23.43
N GLY A 136 -11.89 -16.30 -23.80
CA GLY A 136 -11.26 -16.60 -25.08
C GLY A 136 -10.93 -18.09 -25.24
N LEU A 137 -10.42 -18.74 -24.19
CA LEU A 137 -10.17 -20.19 -24.18
C LEU A 137 -11.46 -21.01 -24.28
N LEU A 138 -12.57 -20.50 -23.74
CA LEU A 138 -13.86 -21.16 -23.85
C LEU A 138 -14.42 -21.14 -25.28
N GLY A 139 -14.07 -20.11 -26.07
CA GLY A 139 -14.43 -19.99 -27.48
C GLY A 139 -15.92 -20.24 -27.73
N ASP A 140 -16.21 -21.09 -28.70
CA ASP A 140 -17.54 -21.56 -29.09
C ASP A 140 -17.92 -22.90 -28.45
N ALA A 141 -17.24 -23.32 -27.38
CA ALA A 141 -17.57 -24.56 -26.68
C ALA A 141 -19.05 -24.58 -26.24
N GLN A 142 -19.70 -25.72 -26.48
CA GLN A 142 -21.12 -25.96 -26.25
C GLN A 142 -21.33 -26.89 -25.04
N GLY A 143 -22.57 -26.92 -24.55
CA GLY A 143 -22.98 -27.73 -23.40
C GLY A 143 -23.27 -26.89 -22.15
N ASP A 144 -23.91 -27.53 -21.17
CA ASP A 144 -24.40 -26.87 -19.96
C ASP A 144 -23.26 -26.28 -19.13
N GLU A 145 -22.14 -27.01 -19.01
CA GLU A 145 -20.95 -26.55 -18.28
C GLU A 145 -20.32 -25.32 -18.94
N ALA A 146 -20.12 -25.37 -20.26
CA ALA A 146 -19.58 -24.24 -21.02
C ALA A 146 -20.50 -23.01 -20.90
N SER A 147 -21.81 -23.20 -21.01
CA SER A 147 -22.79 -22.12 -20.87
C SER A 147 -22.78 -21.51 -19.47
N ALA A 148 -22.72 -22.35 -18.43
CA ALA A 148 -22.65 -21.90 -17.04
C ALA A 148 -21.34 -21.15 -16.73
N LEU A 149 -20.21 -21.67 -17.22
CA LEU A 149 -18.90 -21.03 -17.03
C LEU A 149 -18.81 -19.70 -17.77
N ARG A 150 -19.29 -19.63 -19.03
CA ARG A 150 -19.36 -18.39 -19.82
C ARG A 150 -20.11 -17.30 -19.06
N LYS A 151 -21.30 -17.63 -18.58
CA LYS A 151 -22.12 -16.69 -17.78
C LYS A 151 -21.38 -16.19 -16.54
N ARG A 152 -20.71 -17.08 -15.79
CA ARG A 152 -19.95 -16.70 -14.58
C ARG A 152 -18.77 -15.78 -14.92
N LEU A 153 -18.05 -16.07 -16.00
CA LEU A 153 -16.92 -15.27 -16.45
C LEU A 153 -17.35 -13.91 -17.01
N ASP A 154 -18.46 -13.85 -17.73
CA ASP A 154 -19.06 -12.59 -18.20
C ASP A 154 -19.48 -11.71 -17.02
N ASP A 155 -20.18 -12.28 -16.03
CA ASP A 155 -20.57 -11.58 -14.81
C ASP A 155 -19.33 -11.05 -14.06
N LEU A 156 -18.26 -11.84 -14.01
CA LEU A 156 -17.01 -11.46 -13.37
C LEU A 156 -16.27 -10.35 -14.15
N SER A 157 -16.19 -10.47 -15.48
CA SER A 157 -15.56 -9.46 -16.33
C SER A 157 -16.27 -8.12 -16.20
N ARG A 158 -17.61 -8.11 -16.28
CA ARG A 158 -18.39 -6.87 -16.14
C ARG A 158 -18.13 -6.15 -14.82
N LYS A 159 -18.00 -6.90 -13.71
CA LYS A 159 -17.69 -6.30 -12.40
C LYS A 159 -16.30 -5.66 -12.38
N TYR A 160 -15.29 -6.34 -12.93
CA TYR A 160 -13.94 -5.78 -12.99
C TYR A 160 -13.81 -4.64 -13.99
N ASP A 161 -14.58 -4.65 -15.09
CA ASP A 161 -14.68 -3.52 -16.02
C ASP A 161 -15.22 -2.27 -15.30
N LEU A 162 -16.34 -2.41 -14.57
CA LEU A 162 -16.90 -1.32 -13.77
C LEU A 162 -15.89 -0.78 -12.74
N PHE A 163 -15.21 -1.68 -12.03
CA PHE A 163 -14.26 -1.28 -11.01
C PHE A 163 -13.02 -0.60 -11.61
N ALA A 164 -12.53 -1.08 -12.75
CA ALA A 164 -11.44 -0.44 -13.49
C ALA A 164 -11.84 0.98 -13.94
N GLU A 165 -13.05 1.15 -14.51
CA GLU A 165 -13.55 2.46 -14.93
C GLU A 165 -13.67 3.45 -13.77
N LEU A 166 -14.15 3.00 -12.61
CA LEU A 166 -14.21 3.82 -11.40
C LEU A 166 -12.81 4.25 -10.94
N MET A 167 -11.85 3.32 -10.92
CA MET A 167 -10.47 3.58 -10.52
C MET A 167 -9.78 4.55 -11.50
N ASP A 168 -10.01 4.40 -12.80
CA ASP A 168 -9.41 5.26 -13.83
C ASP A 168 -10.01 6.66 -13.80
N ARG A 169 -11.30 6.79 -13.45
CA ARG A 169 -12.00 8.09 -13.42
C ARG A 169 -11.74 8.90 -12.14
N TYR A 170 -11.71 8.25 -10.98
CA TYR A 170 -11.76 8.95 -9.69
C TYR A 170 -10.51 8.82 -8.85
N VAL A 171 -9.70 7.80 -9.09
CA VAL A 171 -8.45 7.63 -8.34
C VAL A 171 -7.34 8.29 -9.16
N PRO A 172 -6.47 9.12 -8.56
CA PRO A 172 -5.36 9.73 -9.29
C PRO A 172 -4.44 8.67 -9.88
N ASN A 173 -4.19 8.70 -11.19
CA ASN A 173 -3.23 7.81 -11.84
C ASN A 173 -1.81 8.30 -11.55
N THR A 174 -1.39 8.19 -10.29
CA THR A 174 -0.07 8.57 -9.84
C THR A 174 0.73 7.32 -9.53
N ASP A 175 1.80 7.09 -10.28
CA ASP A 175 2.89 6.19 -9.89
C ASP A 175 3.73 6.84 -8.79
N GLY A 176 3.12 7.56 -7.84
CA GLY A 176 3.79 8.45 -6.88
C GLY A 176 3.00 8.62 -5.58
N PRO A 177 3.60 9.26 -4.57
CA PRO A 177 2.92 9.54 -3.31
C PRO A 177 1.64 10.35 -3.54
N VAL A 178 0.59 10.00 -2.81
CA VAL A 178 -0.68 10.70 -2.85
C VAL A 178 -0.69 11.75 -1.74
N ASP A 179 -0.79 13.03 -2.08
CA ASP A 179 -0.87 14.11 -1.09
C ASP A 179 -2.23 14.07 -0.36
N LEU A 180 -2.27 13.33 0.75
CA LEU A 180 -3.52 13.07 1.48
C LEU A 180 -4.03 14.31 2.18
N GLU A 181 -3.12 15.11 2.74
CA GLU A 181 -3.47 16.34 3.43
C GLU A 181 -4.18 17.29 2.46
N ARG A 182 -3.62 17.47 1.26
CA ARG A 182 -4.26 18.27 0.21
C ARG A 182 -5.56 17.66 -0.28
N LEU A 183 -5.62 16.34 -0.48
CA LEU A 183 -6.86 15.69 -0.90
C LEU A 183 -7.99 15.91 0.10
N ILE A 184 -7.72 15.76 1.40
CA ILE A 184 -8.71 15.93 2.46
C ILE A 184 -9.09 17.41 2.61
N ALA A 185 -8.11 18.31 2.63
CA ALA A 185 -8.33 19.74 2.80
C ALA A 185 -9.16 20.37 1.66
N LEU A 186 -9.11 19.77 0.46
CA LEU A 186 -9.84 20.26 -0.70
C LEU A 186 -11.29 19.76 -0.79
N VAL A 187 -11.74 18.86 0.10
CA VAL A 187 -13.14 18.42 0.09
C VAL A 187 -13.97 19.31 1.00
N PRO A 188 -14.89 20.13 0.46
CA PRO A 188 -15.79 20.91 1.29
C PRO A 188 -16.70 19.99 2.11
N GLU A 189 -16.95 20.35 3.37
CA GLU A 189 -17.83 19.62 4.28
C GLU A 189 -19.23 19.27 3.68
N PRO A 190 -19.90 20.14 2.90
CA PRO A 190 -21.14 19.76 2.22
C PRO A 190 -20.99 18.57 1.24
N VAL A 191 -19.83 18.46 0.57
CA VAL A 191 -19.53 17.36 -0.35
C VAL A 191 -19.35 16.06 0.43
N LEU A 192 -18.64 16.09 1.56
CA LEU A 192 -18.48 14.91 2.44
C LEU A 192 -19.82 14.39 2.95
N ARG A 193 -20.72 15.29 3.36
CA ARG A 193 -22.08 14.92 3.78
C ARG A 193 -22.89 14.32 2.64
N ALA A 194 -22.84 14.94 1.45
CA ALA A 194 -23.53 14.42 0.27
C ALA A 194 -23.02 13.02 -0.11
N LEU A 195 -21.70 12.82 -0.12
CA LEU A 195 -21.07 11.53 -0.38
C LEU A 195 -21.51 10.48 0.65
N THR A 196 -21.50 10.82 1.94
CA THR A 196 -21.90 9.89 3.01
C THR A 196 -23.36 9.45 2.86
N THR A 197 -24.26 10.39 2.54
CA THR A 197 -25.68 10.08 2.30
C THR A 197 -25.84 9.19 1.06
N ALA A 198 -25.14 9.51 -0.04
CA ALA A 198 -25.17 8.71 -1.26
C ALA A 198 -24.64 7.29 -1.03
N VAL A 199 -23.54 7.14 -0.30
CA VAL A 199 -22.94 5.85 0.06
C VAL A 199 -23.91 5.03 0.90
N LYS A 200 -24.51 5.60 1.96
CA LYS A 200 -25.49 4.90 2.80
C LYS A 200 -26.73 4.45 2.01
N ALA A 201 -27.23 5.32 1.12
CA ALA A 201 -28.34 4.97 0.25
C ALA A 201 -27.98 3.83 -0.70
N ALA A 202 -26.78 3.87 -1.31
CA ALA A 202 -26.31 2.83 -2.21
C ALA A 202 -26.16 1.46 -1.51
N PHE A 203 -25.62 1.43 -0.28
CA PHE A 203 -25.54 0.19 0.50
C PHE A 203 -26.93 -0.35 0.86
N SER A 204 -27.85 0.51 1.30
CA SER A 204 -29.22 0.10 1.62
C SER A 204 -29.96 -0.48 0.41
N VAL A 205 -29.75 0.09 -0.78
CA VAL A 205 -30.30 -0.42 -2.04
C VAL A 205 -29.63 -1.75 -2.44
N ALA A 206 -28.31 -1.87 -2.28
CA ALA A 206 -27.59 -3.11 -2.58
C ALA A 206 -28.06 -4.27 -1.67
N ASP A 207 -28.27 -4.01 -0.38
CA ASP A 207 -28.74 -5.02 0.58
C ASP A 207 -30.17 -5.47 0.28
N THR A 208 -31.07 -4.52 -0.05
CA THR A 208 -32.46 -4.83 -0.41
C THR A 208 -32.57 -5.61 -1.72
N LEU A 209 -31.77 -5.26 -2.74
CA LEU A 209 -31.70 -6.02 -4.00
C LEU A 209 -31.08 -7.40 -3.81
N GLY A 210 -30.08 -7.54 -2.92
CA GLY A 210 -29.51 -8.82 -2.52
C GLY A 210 -30.56 -9.74 -1.87
N ALA A 211 -31.28 -9.22 -0.88
CA ALA A 211 -32.32 -9.96 -0.17
C ALA A 211 -33.48 -10.41 -1.10
N ALA A 212 -33.94 -9.53 -1.99
CA ALA A 212 -34.99 -9.85 -2.96
C ALA A 212 -34.57 -10.94 -3.95
N ARG A 213 -33.30 -10.94 -4.37
CA ARG A 213 -32.74 -11.95 -5.28
C ARG A 213 -32.62 -13.31 -4.61
N ASP A 214 -32.26 -13.35 -3.33
CA ASP A 214 -32.20 -14.58 -2.53
C ASP A 214 -33.58 -15.16 -2.24
N GLU A 215 -34.59 -14.32 -1.97
CA GLU A 215 -35.98 -14.77 -1.83
C GLU A 215 -36.57 -15.34 -3.12
N ALA A 216 -36.28 -14.71 -4.27
CA ALA A 216 -36.70 -15.22 -5.57
C ALA A 216 -36.05 -16.57 -5.89
N ALA A 217 -34.77 -16.75 -5.57
CA ALA A 217 -34.08 -18.03 -5.71
C ALA A 217 -34.68 -19.13 -4.81
N ARG A 218 -35.03 -18.81 -3.56
CA ARG A 218 -35.68 -19.75 -2.63
C ARG A 218 -37.10 -20.14 -3.07
N ARG A 219 -37.89 -19.19 -3.60
CA ARG A 219 -39.23 -19.46 -4.14
C ARG A 219 -39.20 -20.39 -5.37
N ASN A 220 -38.20 -20.25 -6.23
CA ASN A 220 -38.04 -21.12 -7.39
C ASN A 220 -37.56 -22.54 -7.01
N HIS A 221 -36.84 -22.70 -5.90
CA HIS A 221 -36.40 -24.02 -5.41
C HIS A 221 -37.52 -24.79 -4.69
N ARG A 222 -38.52 -24.12 -4.12
CA ARG A 222 -39.70 -24.74 -3.48
C ARG A 222 -40.81 -25.17 -4.45
N LYS A 223 -40.72 -24.77 -5.72
CA LYS A 223 -41.70 -25.11 -6.77
C LYS A 223 -41.22 -26.23 -7.72
N ARG A 224 -40.11 -26.87 -7.40
CA ARG A 224 -39.57 -28.04 -8.10
C ARG A 224 -39.73 -29.28 -7.24
#